data_AF-A0A2E0L8F1-F1
#
_entry.id   AF-A0A2E0L8F1-F1
#
_cell.length_a   1.000
_cell.length_b   1.000
_cell.length_c   1.000
_cell.angle_alpha   90.00
_cell.angle_beta   90.00
_cell.angle_gamma   90.00
#
_symmetry.space_group_name_H-M   'P 1'
#
loop_
_entity.id
_entity.type
_entity.pdbx_description
1 polymer ?
#
loop_
_entity_poly.entity_id
_entity_poly.type
_entity_poly.pdbx_seq_one_letter_code
_entity_poly.pdbx_strand_id
1 'polypeptide(L)'
;MTDFGLGNRQKNELEYTIEELEKIVLERRRQREHLATLTRSFTDKLFTALQTAVVDMRDRGLIELGEPRQIEHPAGGGRRALRVPIEDWGIIFVPLVGAARPNIRDEAQIAGASFKQICGRIAVFIGSEPDEESFYDFIILPDGSWFAWGYGWPRQDSTIDETDFTLLAYGLLNSFVKDIFVTWRARRDTTLGMAMDARKRSYVFGLPGDEA
;
A
#
# COMPACT_ATOMS: atom_id res chain seq x y z
N MET A 1 36.75 -4.19 -32.68
CA MET A 1 36.82 -3.10 -31.69
C MET A 1 36.73 -1.80 -32.45
N THR A 2 35.51 -1.27 -32.60
CA THR A 2 35.26 0.00 -33.28
C THR A 2 35.43 1.12 -32.27
N ASP A 3 36.58 1.78 -32.34
CA ASP A 3 36.85 3.03 -31.62
C ASP A 3 36.03 4.13 -32.29
N PHE A 4 34.87 4.47 -31.71
CA PHE A 4 34.10 5.63 -32.12
C PHE A 4 34.84 6.86 -31.58
N GLY A 5 35.71 7.43 -32.42
CA GLY A 5 36.51 8.61 -32.11
C GLY A 5 35.64 9.83 -31.80
N LEU A 6 35.14 9.92 -30.58
CA LEU A 6 34.46 11.10 -30.05
C LEU A 6 35.50 12.21 -29.85
N GLY A 7 35.21 13.41 -30.35
CA GLY A 7 36.06 14.57 -30.09
C GLY A 7 36.08 14.90 -28.58
N ASN A 8 37.14 15.54 -28.07
CA ASN A 8 37.29 15.83 -26.63
C ASN A 8 36.06 16.50 -26.00
N ARG A 9 35.33 17.34 -26.75
CA ARG A 9 34.07 17.94 -26.30
C ARG A 9 32.96 16.91 -26.09
N GLN A 10 32.81 15.96 -27.01
CA GLN A 10 31.83 14.87 -26.92
C GLN A 10 32.19 13.86 -25.83
N LYS A 11 33.49 13.64 -25.58
CA LYS A 11 33.96 12.82 -24.44
C LYS A 11 33.61 13.47 -23.11
N ASN A 12 33.86 14.77 -22.96
CA ASN A 12 33.51 15.51 -21.75
C ASN A 12 31.99 15.58 -21.52
N GLU A 13 31.19 15.76 -22.58
CA GLU A 13 29.73 15.72 -22.49
C GLU A 13 29.21 14.32 -22.12
N LEU A 14 29.82 13.25 -22.64
CA LEU A 14 29.49 11.88 -22.30
C LEU A 14 29.83 11.55 -20.84
N GLU A 15 31.02 11.94 -20.37
CA GLU A 15 31.45 11.75 -18.98
C GLU A 15 30.52 12.47 -18.01
N TYR A 16 30.20 13.75 -18.27
CA TYR A 16 29.24 14.51 -17.48
C TYR A 16 27.85 13.84 -17.45
N THR A 17 27.38 13.35 -18.61
CA THR A 17 26.08 12.67 -18.71
C THR A 17 26.07 11.37 -17.89
N ILE A 18 27.16 10.60 -17.93
CA ILE A 18 27.29 9.36 -17.14
C ILE A 18 27.27 9.69 -15.64
N GLU A 19 28.04 10.69 -15.19
CA GLU A 19 28.05 11.12 -13.78
C GLU A 19 26.65 11.56 -13.30
N GLU A 20 25.92 12.30 -14.14
CA GLU A 20 24.54 12.72 -13.82
C GLU A 20 23.59 11.53 -13.73
N LEU A 21 23.68 10.58 -14.68
CA LEU A 21 22.89 9.35 -14.67
C LEU A 21 23.19 8.48 -13.45
N GLU A 22 24.46 8.29 -13.10
CA GLU A 22 24.89 7.55 -11.92
C GLU A 22 24.32 8.18 -10.64
N LYS A 23 24.40 9.51 -10.52
CA LYS A 23 23.82 10.24 -9.40
C LYS A 23 22.31 10.02 -9.27
N ILE A 24 21.57 10.10 -10.38
CA ILE A 24 20.12 9.89 -10.41
C ILE A 24 19.76 8.44 -10.01
N VAL A 25 20.49 7.45 -10.54
CA VAL A 25 20.23 6.03 -10.26
C VAL A 25 20.55 5.68 -8.81
N LEU A 26 21.67 6.18 -8.28
CA LEU A 26 22.05 5.98 -6.88
C LEU A 26 21.04 6.63 -5.92
N GLU A 27 20.59 7.84 -6.23
CA GLU A 27 19.57 8.53 -5.42
C GLU A 27 18.24 7.74 -5.42
N ARG A 28 17.78 7.27 -6.59
CA ARG A 28 16.58 6.42 -6.66
C ARG A 28 16.72 5.13 -5.86
N ARG A 29 17.89 4.48 -5.89
CA ARG A 29 18.15 3.27 -5.10
C ARG A 29 18.03 3.56 -3.60
N ARG A 30 18.66 4.63 -3.12
CA ARG A 30 18.57 5.06 -1.71
C ARG A 30 17.13 5.35 -1.28
N GLN A 31 16.37 6.07 -2.10
CA GLN A 31 14.98 6.37 -1.79
C GLN A 31 14.11 5.11 -1.73
N ARG A 32 14.35 4.12 -2.61
CA ARG A 32 13.65 2.83 -2.59
C ARG A 32 13.99 2.01 -1.34
N GLU A 33 15.26 1.96 -0.95
CA GLU A 33 15.71 1.25 0.27
C GLU A 33 15.11 1.89 1.54
N HIS A 34 15.08 3.23 1.58
CA HIS A 34 14.46 4.00 2.65
C HIS A 34 12.95 3.71 2.75
N LEU A 35 12.22 3.80 1.62
CA LEU A 35 10.79 3.47 1.57
C LEU A 35 10.49 2.02 1.95
N ALA A 36 11.33 1.08 1.53
CA ALA A 36 11.18 -0.32 1.92
C ALA A 36 11.30 -0.50 3.44
N THR A 37 12.19 0.27 4.08
CA THR A 37 12.36 0.27 5.54
C THR A 37 11.13 0.85 6.24
N LEU A 38 10.65 2.00 5.78
CA LEU A 38 9.43 2.63 6.32
C LEU A 38 8.19 1.73 6.15
N THR A 39 8.01 1.17 4.96
CA THR A 39 6.87 0.27 4.66
C THR A 39 6.90 -0.96 5.56
N ARG A 40 8.08 -1.55 5.78
CA ARG A 40 8.24 -2.69 6.69
C ARG A 40 7.88 -2.31 8.11
N SER A 41 8.43 -1.20 8.62
CA SER A 41 8.14 -0.71 9.96
C SER A 41 6.64 -0.46 10.17
N PHE A 42 5.98 0.21 9.22
CA PHE A 42 4.54 0.43 9.26
C PHE A 42 3.75 -0.88 9.26
N THR A 43 4.13 -1.81 8.37
CA THR A 43 3.46 -3.12 8.24
C THR A 43 3.56 -3.91 9.54
N ASP A 44 4.74 -4.01 10.15
CA ASP A 44 4.95 -4.78 11.37
C ASP A 44 4.13 -4.22 12.55
N LYS A 45 4.10 -2.89 12.70
CA LYS A 45 3.30 -2.21 13.73
C LYS A 45 1.80 -2.40 13.47
N LEU A 46 1.33 -2.20 12.25
CA LEU A 46 -0.08 -2.38 11.87
C LEU A 46 -0.55 -3.82 12.06
N PHE A 47 0.24 -4.79 11.60
CA PHE A 47 -0.14 -6.20 11.66
C PHE A 47 -0.22 -6.69 13.10
N THR A 48 0.76 -6.31 13.92
CA THR A 48 0.76 -6.60 15.35
C THR A 48 -0.49 -6.01 16.02
N ALA A 49 -0.80 -4.74 15.76
CA ALA A 49 -1.95 -4.08 16.34
C ALA A 49 -3.29 -4.70 15.89
N LEU A 50 -3.42 -5.09 14.61
CA LEU A 50 -4.58 -5.82 14.10
C LEU A 50 -4.73 -7.18 14.77
N GLN A 51 -3.64 -7.94 14.92
CA GLN A 51 -3.66 -9.22 15.61
C GLN A 51 -4.12 -9.07 17.06
N THR A 52 -3.55 -8.12 17.79
CA THR A 52 -3.94 -7.83 19.17
C THR A 52 -5.40 -7.38 19.27
N ALA A 53 -5.84 -6.48 18.40
CA ALA A 53 -7.22 -5.98 18.41
C ALA A 53 -8.24 -7.09 18.11
N VAL A 54 -7.94 -8.00 17.18
CA VAL A 54 -8.81 -9.15 16.89
C VAL A 54 -8.90 -10.10 18.09
N VAL A 55 -7.78 -10.38 18.76
CA VAL A 55 -7.80 -11.21 19.98
C VAL A 55 -8.65 -10.56 21.07
N ASP A 56 -8.42 -9.28 21.38
CA ASP A 56 -9.22 -8.56 22.39
C ASP A 56 -10.72 -8.53 22.03
N MET A 57 -11.08 -8.30 20.77
CA MET A 57 -12.48 -8.32 20.32
C MET A 57 -13.12 -9.70 20.47
N ARG A 58 -12.39 -10.77 20.13
CA ARG A 58 -12.86 -12.16 20.29
C ARG A 58 -13.06 -12.50 21.77
N ASP A 59 -12.15 -12.08 22.64
CA ASP A 59 -12.24 -12.27 24.09
C ASP A 59 -13.46 -11.54 24.69
N ARG A 60 -13.92 -10.46 24.05
CA ARG A 60 -15.16 -9.74 24.37
C ARG A 60 -16.42 -10.35 23.75
N GLY A 61 -16.30 -11.46 23.03
CA GLY A 61 -17.42 -12.22 22.47
C GLY A 61 -17.75 -11.93 20.99
N LEU A 62 -16.94 -11.16 20.26
CA LEU A 62 -17.09 -10.97 18.81
C LEU A 62 -16.48 -12.17 18.06
N ILE A 63 -17.22 -13.28 18.02
CA ILE A 63 -16.76 -14.56 17.46
C ILE A 63 -16.72 -14.59 15.93
N GLU A 64 -17.37 -13.63 15.28
CA GLU A 64 -17.40 -13.43 13.83
C GLU A 64 -16.02 -13.07 13.28
N LEU A 65 -15.15 -12.46 14.09
CA LEU A 65 -13.76 -12.20 13.71
C LEU A 65 -12.96 -13.49 13.91
N GLY A 66 -12.45 -14.07 12.82
CA GLY A 66 -11.57 -15.23 12.89
C GLY A 66 -10.16 -14.87 13.32
N GLU A 67 -9.37 -15.87 13.72
CA GLU A 67 -7.97 -15.67 14.08
C GLU A 67 -7.15 -15.20 12.86
N PRO A 68 -6.38 -14.09 12.97
CA PRO A 68 -5.58 -13.59 11.86
C PRO A 68 -4.44 -14.53 11.51
N ARG A 69 -4.12 -14.65 10.23
CA ARG A 69 -3.09 -15.55 9.72
C ARG A 69 -2.17 -14.84 8.76
N GLN A 70 -0.87 -15.09 8.90
CA GLN A 70 0.08 -14.70 7.87
C GLN A 70 -0.01 -15.67 6.70
N ILE A 71 -0.07 -15.14 5.48
CA ILE A 71 -0.11 -15.92 4.24
C ILE A 71 0.95 -15.42 3.27
N GLU A 72 1.38 -16.30 2.36
CA GLU A 72 2.17 -15.89 1.21
C GLU A 72 1.24 -15.30 0.15
N HIS A 73 1.73 -14.27 -0.55
CA HIS A 73 0.99 -13.60 -1.60
C HIS A 73 1.91 -13.28 -2.79
N PRO A 74 1.54 -13.62 -4.03
CA PRO A 74 2.39 -13.38 -5.21
C PRO A 74 2.82 -11.90 -5.34
N ALA A 75 1.87 -10.97 -5.23
CA ALA A 75 2.16 -9.52 -5.26
C ALA A 75 3.01 -8.99 -4.09
N GLY A 76 3.21 -9.80 -3.04
CA GLY A 76 4.07 -9.46 -1.91
C GLY A 76 5.56 -9.73 -2.17
N GLY A 77 5.92 -10.38 -3.28
CA GLY A 77 7.31 -10.71 -3.65
C GLY A 77 8.12 -11.32 -2.51
N GLY A 78 7.52 -12.31 -1.83
CA GLY A 78 8.10 -13.00 -0.67
C GLY A 78 7.82 -12.35 0.70
N ARG A 79 7.18 -11.18 0.74
CA ARG A 79 6.66 -10.60 2.00
C ARG A 79 5.37 -11.31 2.40
N ARG A 80 5.20 -11.51 3.72
CA ARG A 80 3.98 -12.13 4.26
C ARG A 80 2.85 -11.10 4.32
N ALA A 81 1.72 -11.46 3.73
CA ALA A 81 0.47 -10.74 3.87
C ALA A 81 -0.24 -11.17 5.17
N LEU A 82 -1.13 -10.33 5.69
CA LEU A 82 -1.98 -10.67 6.83
C LEU A 82 -3.42 -10.84 6.36
N ARG A 83 -4.00 -12.01 6.62
CA ARG A 83 -5.42 -12.28 6.43
C ARG A 83 -6.14 -12.18 7.77
N VAL A 84 -7.17 -11.34 7.84
CA VAL A 84 -8.11 -11.21 8.94
C VAL A 84 -9.46 -11.76 8.48
N PRO A 85 -9.87 -12.95 8.94
CA PRO A 85 -11.19 -13.49 8.62
C PRO A 85 -12.31 -12.71 9.34
N ILE A 86 -13.42 -12.45 8.65
CA ILE A 86 -14.64 -11.83 9.19
C ILE A 86 -15.82 -12.62 8.63
N GLU A 87 -16.37 -13.54 9.43
CA GLU A 87 -17.31 -14.60 8.99
C GLU A 87 -16.79 -15.33 7.74
N ASP A 88 -17.57 -15.33 6.65
CA ASP A 88 -17.26 -15.93 5.36
C ASP A 88 -16.29 -15.09 4.51
N TRP A 89 -15.95 -13.88 4.97
CA TRP A 89 -15.08 -12.96 4.26
C TRP A 89 -13.65 -13.01 4.78
N GLY A 90 -12.69 -12.68 3.92
CA GLY A 90 -11.30 -12.47 4.31
C GLY A 90 -10.87 -11.06 3.94
N ILE A 91 -10.33 -10.30 4.89
CA ILE A 91 -9.61 -9.05 4.60
C ILE A 91 -8.13 -9.38 4.54
N ILE A 92 -7.49 -9.14 3.40
CA ILE A 92 -6.09 -9.49 3.17
C ILE A 92 -5.29 -8.20 2.97
N PHE A 93 -4.32 -7.97 3.85
CA PHE A 93 -3.38 -6.85 3.76
C PHE A 93 -2.07 -7.34 3.14
N VAL A 94 -1.65 -6.75 2.03
CA VAL A 94 -0.47 -7.14 1.29
C VAL A 94 0.50 -5.96 1.23
N PRO A 95 1.67 -6.03 1.89
CA PRO A 95 2.72 -5.05 1.74
C PRO A 95 3.40 -5.26 0.37
N LEU A 96 3.18 -4.33 -0.56
CA LEU A 96 3.63 -4.50 -1.94
C LEU A 96 5.12 -4.24 -2.10
N VAL A 97 5.73 -4.91 -3.07
CA VAL A 97 7.13 -4.69 -3.45
C VAL A 97 7.26 -3.46 -4.33
N GLY A 98 8.39 -2.77 -4.18
CA GLY A 98 8.74 -1.62 -5.00
C GLY A 98 8.13 -0.31 -4.50
N ALA A 99 8.21 0.69 -5.38
CA ALA A 99 7.67 2.02 -5.17
C ALA A 99 6.44 2.21 -6.06
N ALA A 100 5.36 2.74 -5.49
CA ALA A 100 4.18 3.16 -6.21
C ALA A 100 4.15 4.68 -6.36
N ARG A 101 3.19 5.18 -7.13
CA ARG A 101 2.70 6.55 -7.02
C ARG A 101 1.29 6.52 -6.45
N PRO A 102 0.87 7.53 -5.67
CA PRO A 102 -0.52 7.66 -5.26
C PRO A 102 -1.44 7.71 -6.49
N ASN A 103 -2.67 7.19 -6.38
CA ASN A 103 -3.61 7.19 -7.51
C ASN A 103 -4.17 8.60 -7.71
N ILE A 104 -4.58 8.96 -8.93
CA ILE A 104 -5.21 10.27 -9.23
C ILE A 104 -6.38 10.59 -8.28
N ARG A 105 -7.10 9.57 -7.81
CA ARG A 105 -8.20 9.75 -6.84
C ARG A 105 -7.74 10.18 -5.44
N ASP A 106 -6.46 9.98 -5.11
CA ASP A 106 -5.82 10.35 -3.85
C ASP A 106 -5.23 11.79 -3.90
N GLU A 107 -5.14 12.40 -5.09
CA GLU A 107 -4.54 13.73 -5.33
C GLU A 107 -5.21 14.85 -4.53
N ALA A 108 -6.52 14.75 -4.28
CA ALA A 108 -7.26 15.75 -3.50
C ALA A 108 -7.03 15.66 -1.99
N GLN A 109 -6.40 14.59 -1.50
CA GLN A 109 -6.26 14.29 -0.07
C GLN A 109 -4.80 14.29 0.39
N ILE A 110 -3.86 14.23 -0.54
CA ILE A 110 -2.42 14.30 -0.29
C ILE A 110 -1.92 15.68 -0.70
N ALA A 111 -0.99 16.27 0.08
CA ALA A 111 -0.35 17.52 -0.34
C ALA A 111 0.26 17.36 -1.75
N GLY A 112 -0.03 18.30 -2.65
CA GLY A 112 0.29 18.15 -4.09
C GLY A 112 1.77 17.91 -4.41
N ALA A 113 2.69 18.30 -3.53
CA ALA A 113 4.11 17.97 -3.64
C ALA A 113 4.39 16.48 -3.39
N SER A 114 3.72 15.88 -2.40
CA SER A 114 3.87 14.47 -2.02
C SER A 114 3.16 13.54 -3.00
N PHE A 115 2.12 14.01 -3.70
CA PHE A 115 1.43 13.25 -4.75
C PHE A 115 2.36 12.80 -5.89
N LYS A 116 3.42 13.58 -6.19
CA LYS A 116 4.38 13.26 -7.26
C LYS A 116 5.52 12.34 -6.82
N GLN A 117 5.61 12.06 -5.53
CA GLN A 117 6.71 11.28 -4.97
C GLN A 117 6.44 9.78 -5.11
N ILE A 118 7.54 9.03 -5.08
CA ILE A 118 7.45 7.59 -4.89
C ILE A 118 7.02 7.28 -3.47
N CYS A 119 6.21 6.24 -3.29
CA CYS A 119 5.68 5.84 -2.00
C CYS A 119 5.72 4.33 -1.81
N GLY A 120 5.75 3.89 -0.55
CA GLY A 120 5.40 2.53 -0.17
C GLY A 120 3.89 2.33 -0.23
N ARG A 121 3.44 1.07 -0.36
CA ARG A 121 2.01 0.76 -0.38
C ARG A 121 1.69 -0.55 0.34
N ILE A 122 0.60 -0.53 1.10
CA ILE A 122 -0.07 -1.74 1.59
C ILE A 122 -1.44 -1.78 0.94
N ALA A 123 -1.67 -2.74 0.06
CA ALA A 123 -2.97 -2.95 -0.58
C ALA A 123 -3.83 -3.86 0.28
N VAL A 124 -5.13 -3.56 0.35
CA VAL A 124 -6.08 -4.36 1.10
C VAL A 124 -7.15 -4.91 0.16
N PHE A 125 -7.36 -6.22 0.25
CA PHE A 125 -8.24 -7.01 -0.59
C PHE A 125 -9.33 -7.65 0.24
N ILE A 126 -10.46 -7.91 -0.40
CA ILE A 126 -11.57 -8.66 0.17
C ILE A 126 -11.71 -9.97 -0.59
N GLY A 127 -11.84 -11.09 0.13
CA GLY A 127 -12.16 -12.40 -0.42
C GLY A 127 -11.19 -13.49 0.00
N SER A 128 -11.32 -14.64 -0.65
CA SER A 128 -10.47 -15.81 -0.47
C SER A 128 -9.27 -15.83 -1.43
N GLU A 129 -9.42 -15.23 -2.61
CA GLU A 129 -8.43 -15.19 -3.67
C GLU A 129 -8.22 -13.72 -4.09
N PRO A 130 -7.01 -13.17 -3.90
CA PRO A 130 -6.68 -11.79 -4.21
C PRO A 130 -6.35 -11.64 -5.70
N ASP A 131 -7.39 -11.74 -6.52
CA ASP A 131 -7.28 -11.78 -7.99
C ASP A 131 -7.70 -10.45 -8.63
N GLU A 132 -8.14 -9.52 -7.78
CA GLU A 132 -8.79 -8.27 -8.12
C GLU A 132 -8.10 -7.06 -7.47
N GLU A 133 -8.71 -5.92 -7.70
CA GLU A 133 -8.32 -4.56 -7.37
C GLU A 133 -8.54 -4.22 -5.88
N SER A 134 -7.65 -3.43 -5.26
CA SER A 134 -7.76 -3.13 -3.82
C SER A 134 -8.92 -2.21 -3.61
N PHE A 135 -9.65 -2.57 -2.57
CA PHE A 135 -10.76 -1.80 -2.10
C PHE A 135 -10.28 -0.69 -1.13
N TYR A 136 -9.09 -0.85 -0.55
CA TYR A 136 -8.48 0.07 0.41
C TYR A 136 -6.95 0.05 0.29
N ASP A 137 -6.30 1.20 0.48
CA ASP A 137 -4.84 1.33 0.37
C ASP A 137 -4.25 2.15 1.51
N PHE A 138 -3.04 1.80 1.93
CA PHE A 138 -2.14 2.65 2.70
C PHE A 138 -1.00 3.10 1.81
N ILE A 139 -0.69 4.38 1.85
CA ILE A 139 0.39 5.06 1.15
C ILE A 139 1.37 5.56 2.20
N ILE A 140 2.62 5.13 2.10
CA ILE A 140 3.70 5.51 3.02
C ILE A 140 4.66 6.41 2.26
N LEU A 141 4.80 7.65 2.70
CA LEU A 141 5.61 8.67 2.02
C LEU A 141 7.06 8.64 2.51
N PRO A 142 8.02 9.16 1.72
CA PRO A 142 9.44 9.14 2.07
C PRO A 142 9.79 9.89 3.36
N ASP A 143 8.98 10.88 3.75
CA ASP A 143 9.13 11.63 4.99
C ASP A 143 8.61 10.87 6.23
N GLY A 144 8.04 9.67 6.04
CA GLY A 144 7.47 8.86 7.11
C GLY A 144 6.02 9.21 7.44
N SER A 145 5.43 10.21 6.80
CA SER A 145 3.99 10.41 6.85
C SER A 145 3.27 9.32 6.08
N TRP A 146 2.00 9.10 6.40
CA TRP A 146 1.19 8.12 5.69
C TRP A 146 -0.25 8.59 5.54
N PHE A 147 -0.88 8.08 4.50
CA PHE A 147 -2.27 8.32 4.17
C PHE A 147 -2.92 6.99 3.82
N ALA A 148 -4.16 6.79 4.22
CA ALA A 148 -4.91 5.61 3.89
C ALA A 148 -6.34 5.96 3.49
N TRP A 149 -6.84 5.26 2.47
CA TRP A 149 -8.15 5.51 1.92
C TRP A 149 -8.80 4.25 1.36
N GLY A 150 -10.07 4.12 1.70
CA GLY A 150 -11.05 3.28 1.02
C GLY A 150 -12.43 3.60 1.60
N TYR A 151 -13.48 3.52 0.77
CA TYR A 151 -14.87 3.62 1.21
C TYR A 151 -15.25 4.89 2.00
N GLY A 152 -14.59 6.02 1.74
CA GLY A 152 -14.88 7.28 2.44
C GLY A 152 -14.34 7.33 3.87
N TRP A 153 -13.40 6.45 4.21
CA TRP A 153 -12.66 6.48 5.46
C TRP A 153 -11.20 6.95 5.21
N PRO A 154 -10.96 8.26 5.03
CA PRO A 154 -9.61 8.80 5.00
C PRO A 154 -9.00 8.74 6.40
N ARG A 155 -7.75 8.28 6.49
CA ARG A 155 -6.89 8.46 7.66
C ARG A 155 -5.52 8.89 7.22
N GLN A 156 -4.86 9.69 8.03
CA GLN A 156 -3.50 10.12 7.80
C GLN A 156 -2.83 10.45 9.12
N ASP A 157 -1.50 10.39 9.12
CA ASP A 157 -0.68 10.86 10.22
C ASP A 157 0.64 11.44 9.71
N SER A 158 1.25 12.31 10.52
CA SER A 158 2.50 12.99 10.19
C SER A 158 3.69 12.04 10.22
N THR A 159 3.70 11.05 11.10
CA THR A 159 4.80 10.09 11.23
C THR A 159 4.33 8.70 11.66
N ILE A 160 5.05 7.66 11.24
CA ILE A 160 4.84 6.27 11.71
C ILE A 160 5.03 6.17 13.24
N ASP A 161 5.87 6.99 13.85
CA ASP A 161 6.20 6.88 15.28
C ASP A 161 5.14 7.51 16.19
N GLU A 162 4.44 8.54 15.72
CA GLU A 162 3.33 9.18 16.45
C GLU A 162 2.00 8.45 16.26
N THR A 163 1.93 7.53 15.30
CA THR A 163 0.71 6.80 14.97
C THR A 163 0.28 5.86 16.10
N ASP A 164 -0.94 6.05 16.62
CA ASP A 164 -1.60 5.08 17.49
C ASP A 164 -2.15 3.91 16.65
N PHE A 165 -1.30 2.90 16.46
CA PHE A 165 -1.66 1.70 15.70
C PHE A 165 -2.78 0.89 16.35
N THR A 166 -2.93 0.96 17.68
CA THR A 166 -4.03 0.30 18.37
C THR A 166 -5.35 0.94 17.96
N LEU A 167 -5.49 2.25 18.11
CA LEU A 167 -6.68 2.98 17.69
C LEU A 167 -6.96 2.79 16.18
N LEU A 168 -5.91 2.82 15.36
CA LEU A 168 -6.00 2.55 13.93
C LEU A 168 -6.58 1.16 13.65
N ALA A 169 -6.09 0.12 14.32
CA ALA A 169 -6.56 -1.25 14.16
C ALA A 169 -8.04 -1.41 14.54
N TYR A 170 -8.47 -0.88 15.69
CA TYR A 170 -9.90 -0.88 16.08
C TYR A 170 -10.76 -0.11 15.07
N GLY A 171 -10.26 1.03 14.58
CA GLY A 171 -10.93 1.83 13.57
C GLY A 171 -11.13 1.08 12.25
N LEU A 172 -10.09 0.37 11.79
CA LEU A 172 -10.14 -0.46 10.59
C LEU A 172 -11.11 -1.62 10.74
N LEU A 173 -11.03 -2.38 11.83
CA LEU A 173 -11.96 -3.49 12.09
C LEU A 173 -13.41 -3.01 12.11
N ASN A 174 -13.69 -1.90 12.80
CA ASN A 174 -15.02 -1.29 12.81
C ASN A 174 -15.47 -0.87 11.40
N SER A 175 -14.59 -0.26 10.60
CA SER A 175 -14.91 0.13 9.22
C SER A 175 -15.22 -1.10 8.37
N PHE A 176 -14.37 -2.13 8.39
CA PHE A 176 -14.54 -3.31 7.56
C PHE A 176 -15.76 -4.13 7.95
N VAL A 177 -16.01 -4.33 9.25
CA VAL A 177 -17.23 -5.00 9.72
C VAL A 177 -18.47 -4.23 9.25
N LYS A 178 -18.51 -2.90 9.41
CA LYS A 178 -19.62 -2.09 8.91
C LYS A 178 -19.77 -2.19 7.40
N ASP A 179 -18.67 -2.11 6.66
CA ASP A 179 -18.70 -2.15 5.20
C ASP A 179 -19.16 -3.52 4.68
N ILE A 180 -18.70 -4.62 5.28
CA ILE A 180 -19.15 -5.97 4.95
C ILE A 180 -20.65 -6.13 5.19
N PHE A 181 -21.13 -5.80 6.38
CA PHE A 181 -22.48 -6.18 6.80
C PHE A 181 -23.55 -5.17 6.41
N VAL A 182 -23.24 -3.87 6.40
CA VAL A 182 -24.20 -2.80 6.13
C VAL A 182 -24.15 -2.40 4.65
N THR A 183 -22.94 -2.28 4.12
CA THR A 183 -22.71 -1.58 2.85
C THR A 183 -22.61 -2.55 1.66
N TRP A 184 -21.94 -3.69 1.80
CA TRP A 184 -21.66 -4.60 0.68
C TRP A 184 -22.81 -5.57 0.37
N ARG A 185 -23.59 -6.00 1.36
CA ARG A 185 -24.83 -6.75 1.10
C ARG A 185 -25.84 -5.95 0.27
N ALA A 186 -25.84 -4.61 0.36
CA ALA A 186 -26.81 -3.74 -0.31
C ALA A 186 -26.36 -3.19 -1.68
N ARG A 187 -25.07 -3.21 -2.01
CA ARG A 187 -24.52 -2.51 -3.19
C ARG A 187 -24.62 -3.28 -4.51
N ARG A 188 -24.75 -4.60 -4.49
CA ARG A 188 -24.94 -5.41 -5.73
C ARG A 188 -26.21 -5.03 -6.50
N ASP A 189 -27.18 -4.41 -5.84
CA ASP A 189 -28.49 -4.12 -6.40
C ASP A 189 -28.67 -2.67 -6.87
N THR A 190 -27.62 -1.84 -6.88
CA THR A 190 -27.74 -0.41 -7.27
C THR A 190 -26.69 0.02 -8.30
N THR A 191 -27.13 0.81 -9.28
CA THR A 191 -26.28 1.41 -10.34
C THR A 191 -25.19 2.33 -9.79
N LEU A 192 -25.46 3.05 -8.70
CA LEU A 192 -24.46 3.84 -7.97
C LEU A 192 -23.42 2.93 -7.28
N GLY A 193 -23.86 1.80 -6.72
CA GLY A 193 -22.99 0.78 -6.14
C GLY A 193 -22.02 0.17 -7.15
N MET A 194 -22.46 -0.04 -8.39
CA MET A 194 -21.62 -0.53 -9.51
C MET A 194 -20.66 0.52 -10.09
N ALA A 195 -21.01 1.82 -9.99
CA ALA A 195 -20.18 2.94 -10.44
C ALA A 195 -19.13 3.35 -9.40
N MET A 196 -19.43 3.15 -8.12
CA MET A 196 -18.53 3.36 -6.98
C MET A 196 -17.81 2.08 -6.54
N ASP A 197 -17.87 1.03 -7.36
CA ASP A 197 -17.26 -0.26 -7.03
C ASP A 197 -15.73 -0.11 -6.93
N ALA A 198 -15.20 -0.32 -5.73
CA ALA A 198 -13.75 -0.23 -5.50
C ALA A 198 -13.01 -1.43 -6.10
N ARG A 199 -13.73 -2.49 -6.49
CA ARG A 199 -13.25 -3.59 -7.35
C ARG A 199 -13.15 -3.18 -8.84
N LYS A 200 -13.16 -1.87 -9.13
CA LYS A 200 -12.79 -1.24 -10.42
C LYS A 200 -11.51 -0.35 -10.33
N ARG A 201 -10.67 -0.54 -9.30
CA ARG A 201 -9.34 0.08 -9.12
C ARG A 201 -8.18 -0.72 -9.74
N SER A 202 -8.02 -0.68 -11.06
CA SER A 202 -6.95 -1.40 -11.76
C SER A 202 -5.56 -0.95 -11.31
N TYR A 203 -4.68 -1.89 -11.03
CA TYR A 203 -3.33 -1.60 -10.59
C TYR A 203 -2.33 -1.50 -11.73
N VAL A 204 -1.37 -0.59 -11.55
CA VAL A 204 -0.03 -0.74 -12.13
C VAL A 204 0.91 -0.85 -10.92
N PHE A 205 1.41 -2.06 -10.66
CA PHE A 205 2.42 -2.29 -9.62
C PHE A 205 3.81 -2.12 -10.23
N GLY A 206 4.73 -1.54 -9.45
CA GLY A 206 6.06 -1.21 -9.94
C GLY A 206 6.04 -0.01 -10.90
N LEU A 207 7.10 0.80 -10.85
CA LEU A 207 7.45 1.55 -12.04
C LEU A 207 7.83 0.53 -13.13
N PRO A 208 7.69 0.83 -14.42
CA PRO A 208 8.12 -0.07 -15.48
C PRO A 208 9.52 -0.66 -15.18
N GLY A 209 9.62 -1.99 -15.08
CA GLY A 209 10.85 -2.71 -14.74
C GLY A 209 11.06 -3.08 -13.26
N ASP A 210 10.11 -2.79 -12.36
CA ASP A 210 10.16 -3.21 -10.94
C ASP A 210 9.32 -4.47 -10.64
N GLU A 211 8.70 -5.09 -11.65
CA GLU A 211 8.00 -6.37 -11.55
C GLU A 211 9.02 -7.52 -11.63
N ALA A 212 9.35 -8.13 -10.49
CA ALA A 212 10.13 -9.37 -10.40
C ALA A 212 9.52 -10.30 -9.36
#